data_AF-A0A535RRY1-F1
#
_entry.id   AF-A0A535RRY1-F1
#
_cell.length_a   1.000
_cell.length_b   1.000
_cell.length_c   1.000
_cell.angle_alpha   90.00
_cell.angle_beta   90.00
_cell.angle_gamma   90.00
#
_symmetry.space_group_name_H-M   'P 1'
#
loop_
_entity.id
_entity.type
_entity.pdbx_description
1 polymer ?
#
loop_
_entity_poly.entity_id
_entity_poly.type
_entity_poly.pdbx_seq_one_letter_code
_entity_poly.pdbx_strand_id
1 'polypeptide(L)'
;MFIASSQNSKRMKHKRACLVINPRDGQNVTNITAIIAVLSAAGWKTDIALKEYGGQSIELASRAAEEGYDLVLGYGGDGTLNQVLNGVMKVKKRRSVIGVIPGGTANVWATEIGVPHDPLKAVLALLESEARTIDIGYVEVQGLTLPEADQQKQDEKPSQKSRKAQKKGAKSKALHHFLLMAGLGLDAAIMEHSSDALKHHFGPLAVGLSAVKELPALHPFPVEIRVCDAEHGDVVWKGEALQIVIGNTRHYANIVQITPDAYLDDGMIDVCVIKPGDPLTGIEQISSLLLRQKPNHETTEYFHGPSIVISVPASIELQLDGSTKNLKDYLSKTDRQALQRTGNNQQVMVNYRFAALSRAAQVTIPHTYHGDLFRQPLAEELRPEAAQQRNGTHEQLQDHSGEDTQRESPERISTLLEQGRQVSVTGVLPQPDQVHHYIIAGTVHKRGTGDTQPVAIQVIDQTCILRHTGEQVAPVALQDLHEGAAIVVAGKKSKRNVILATHVLI
;
A
#
# COMPACT_ATOMS: atom_id res chain seq x y z
N MET A 1 -6.78 -48.71 -11.73
CA MET A 1 -5.45 -48.81 -11.07
C MET A 1 -4.99 -47.40 -10.78
N PHE A 2 -5.38 -46.86 -9.62
CA PHE A 2 -5.04 -45.50 -9.20
C PHE A 2 -3.68 -45.53 -8.50
N ILE A 3 -2.68 -44.84 -9.06
CA ILE A 3 -1.41 -44.61 -8.37
C ILE A 3 -1.62 -43.36 -7.52
N ALA A 4 -1.79 -43.57 -6.22
CA ALA A 4 -1.70 -42.55 -5.20
C ALA A 4 -0.28 -41.96 -5.19
N SER A 5 -0.12 -40.73 -5.67
CA SER A 5 1.09 -39.95 -5.38
C SER A 5 0.95 -39.32 -4.00
N SER A 6 1.49 -40.04 -3.04
CA SER A 6 1.92 -39.55 -1.73
C SER A 6 2.57 -38.17 -1.85
N GLN A 7 1.80 -37.12 -1.54
CA GLN A 7 2.37 -35.82 -1.19
C GLN A 7 2.98 -35.95 0.21
N ASN A 8 4.24 -36.35 0.18
CA ASN A 8 5.16 -36.35 1.28
C ASN A 8 5.13 -34.97 1.97
N SER A 9 4.66 -34.97 3.23
CA SER A 9 4.70 -33.87 4.18
C SER A 9 6.14 -33.34 4.32
N LYS A 10 6.50 -32.40 3.46
CA LYS A 10 7.67 -31.55 3.67
C LYS A 10 7.24 -30.45 4.63
N ARG A 11 7.66 -30.57 5.90
CA ARG A 11 7.75 -29.48 6.88
C ARG A 11 7.97 -28.15 6.16
N MET A 12 6.97 -27.28 6.19
CA MET A 12 6.98 -25.97 5.55
C MET A 12 8.22 -25.19 6.01
N LYS A 13 8.99 -24.68 5.03
CA LYS A 13 10.10 -23.73 5.24
C LYS A 13 9.61 -22.58 6.12
N HIS A 14 10.39 -22.19 7.12
CA HIS A 14 10.10 -21.02 7.96
C HIS A 14 9.87 -19.77 7.08
N LYS A 15 8.67 -19.18 7.14
CA LYS A 15 8.34 -17.94 6.42
C LYS A 15 9.21 -16.79 6.96
N ARG A 16 9.92 -16.06 6.09
CA ARG A 16 10.83 -14.96 6.46
C ARG A 16 10.23 -13.61 6.06
N ALA A 17 10.21 -12.67 7.01
CA ALA A 17 9.77 -11.30 6.78
C ALA A 17 10.88 -10.30 7.10
N CYS A 18 10.96 -9.21 6.33
CA CYS A 18 11.81 -8.06 6.66
C CYS A 18 10.91 -6.84 6.89
N LEU A 19 11.05 -6.22 8.06
CA LEU A 19 10.32 -5.01 8.44
C LEU A 19 11.20 -3.79 8.21
N VAL A 20 10.96 -3.05 7.14
CA VAL A 20 11.64 -1.79 6.78
C VAL A 20 10.92 -0.62 7.44
N ILE A 21 11.60 0.08 8.34
CA ILE A 21 10.97 1.06 9.23
C ILE A 21 11.50 2.46 8.94
N ASN A 22 10.58 3.42 8.79
CA ASN A 22 10.89 4.84 8.85
C ASN A 22 10.54 5.38 10.25
N PRO A 23 11.53 5.63 11.13
CA PRO A 23 11.30 6.06 12.51
C PRO A 23 10.92 7.55 12.56
N ARG A 24 9.68 7.89 12.21
CA ARG A 24 9.16 9.26 12.34
C ARG A 24 8.98 9.60 13.81
N ASP A 25 9.73 10.59 14.31
CA ASP A 25 9.67 11.15 15.68
C ASP A 25 9.53 10.10 16.80
N GLY A 26 10.10 8.90 16.60
CA GLY A 26 10.00 7.76 17.52
C GLY A 26 8.62 7.05 17.58
N GLN A 27 7.56 7.60 16.97
CA GLN A 27 6.20 7.03 17.05
C GLN A 27 6.13 5.62 16.47
N ASN A 28 6.76 5.38 15.33
CA ASN A 28 6.79 4.05 14.71
C ASN A 28 7.68 3.05 15.48
N VAL A 29 8.50 3.50 16.42
CA VAL A 29 9.40 2.60 17.18
C VAL A 29 8.66 1.90 18.33
N THR A 30 7.61 2.52 18.87
CA THR A 30 6.89 2.04 20.06
C THR A 30 6.19 0.69 19.83
N ASN A 31 5.67 0.46 18.62
CA ASN A 31 4.88 -0.74 18.31
C ASN A 31 5.71 -1.91 17.74
N ILE A 32 7.01 -1.72 17.48
CA ILE A 32 7.86 -2.75 16.86
C ILE A 32 7.82 -4.07 17.64
N THR A 33 7.93 -3.99 18.97
CA THR A 33 7.93 -5.19 19.82
C THR A 33 6.60 -5.95 19.72
N ALA A 34 5.50 -5.21 19.62
CA ALA A 34 4.17 -5.78 19.49
C ALA A 34 3.96 -6.45 18.12
N ILE A 35 4.34 -5.76 17.05
CA ILE A 35 4.34 -6.26 15.66
C ILE A 35 5.15 -7.56 15.56
N ILE A 36 6.36 -7.58 16.11
CA ILE A 36 7.24 -8.77 16.09
C ILE A 36 6.63 -9.93 16.89
N ALA A 37 5.97 -9.65 18.02
CA ALA A 37 5.30 -10.68 18.80
C ALA A 37 4.20 -11.36 17.97
N VAL A 38 3.33 -10.58 17.32
CA VAL A 38 2.23 -11.11 16.49
C VAL A 38 2.77 -11.88 15.28
N LEU A 39 3.74 -11.32 14.53
CA LEU A 39 4.36 -12.02 13.40
C LEU A 39 5.05 -13.32 13.85
N SER A 40 5.74 -13.31 14.99
CA SER A 40 6.39 -14.51 15.54
C SER A 40 5.38 -15.56 15.99
N ALA A 41 4.24 -15.15 16.55
CA ALA A 41 3.13 -16.05 16.89
C ALA A 41 2.52 -16.70 15.65
N ALA A 42 2.55 -16.00 14.51
CA ALA A 42 2.17 -16.55 13.20
C ALA A 42 3.29 -17.35 12.51
N GLY A 43 4.41 -17.62 13.21
CA GLY A 43 5.51 -18.43 12.70
C GLY A 43 6.47 -17.71 11.76
N TRP A 44 6.38 -16.38 11.62
CA TRP A 44 7.30 -15.60 10.81
C TRP A 44 8.62 -15.34 11.54
N LYS A 45 9.73 -15.59 10.83
CA LYS A 45 11.04 -15.09 11.23
C LYS A 45 11.22 -13.68 10.66
N THR A 46 10.96 -12.68 11.51
CA THR A 46 11.05 -11.27 11.14
C THR A 46 12.38 -10.65 11.54
N ASP A 47 13.07 -10.06 10.57
CA ASP A 47 14.25 -9.21 10.77
C ASP A 47 13.86 -7.73 10.58
N ILE A 48 14.55 -6.81 11.26
CA ILE A 48 14.24 -5.38 11.25
C ILE A 48 15.31 -4.63 10.45
N ALA A 49 14.87 -3.74 9.57
CA ALA A 49 15.72 -2.84 8.80
C ALA A 49 15.31 -1.39 9.10
N LEU A 50 16.06 -0.72 9.97
CA LEU A 50 15.79 0.66 10.36
C LEU A 50 16.44 1.63 9.39
N LYS A 51 15.67 2.60 8.92
CA LYS A 51 16.18 3.72 8.13
C LYS A 51 16.87 4.75 9.04
N GLU A 52 18.09 5.11 8.71
CA GLU A 52 18.91 6.15 9.34
C GLU A 52 18.89 7.45 8.51
N TYR A 53 18.90 7.36 7.17
CA TYR A 53 18.98 8.52 6.27
C TYR A 53 18.01 8.42 5.06
N GLY A 54 17.82 9.53 4.35
CA GLY A 54 16.99 9.59 3.13
C GLY A 54 17.44 8.59 2.05
N GLY A 55 16.49 7.94 1.36
CA GLY A 55 16.77 6.99 0.27
C GLY A 55 17.14 5.57 0.70
N GLN A 56 17.58 5.35 1.95
CA GLN A 56 18.07 4.06 2.44
C GLN A 56 17.01 2.94 2.41
N SER A 57 15.71 3.25 2.51
CA SER A 57 14.65 2.23 2.50
C SER A 57 14.62 1.43 1.18
N ILE A 58 15.00 2.04 0.05
CA ILE A 58 15.10 1.34 -1.25
C ILE A 58 16.20 0.28 -1.19
N GLU A 59 17.35 0.62 -0.61
CA GLU A 59 18.49 -0.29 -0.49
C GLU A 59 18.20 -1.44 0.48
N LEU A 60 17.59 -1.11 1.63
CA LEU A 60 17.16 -2.09 2.62
C LEU A 60 16.15 -3.08 2.04
N ALA A 61 15.17 -2.60 1.29
CA ALA A 61 14.18 -3.45 0.63
C ALA A 61 14.78 -4.28 -0.52
N SER A 62 15.68 -3.70 -1.34
CA SER A 62 16.42 -4.44 -2.37
C SER A 62 17.21 -5.58 -1.77
N ARG A 63 17.96 -5.31 -0.69
CA ARG A 63 18.74 -6.31 0.04
C ARG A 63 17.84 -7.42 0.61
N ALA A 64 16.70 -7.07 1.22
CA ALA A 64 15.75 -8.06 1.70
C ALA A 64 15.20 -8.93 0.55
N ALA A 65 14.86 -8.34 -0.60
CA ALA A 65 14.42 -9.12 -1.75
C ALA A 65 15.56 -10.03 -2.31
N GLU A 66 16.80 -9.55 -2.36
CA GLU A 66 17.98 -10.32 -2.79
C GLU A 66 18.30 -11.49 -1.83
N GLU A 67 18.18 -11.27 -0.52
CA GLU A 67 18.33 -12.29 0.51
C GLU A 67 17.16 -13.31 0.55
N GLY A 68 16.15 -13.12 -0.31
CA GLY A 68 15.06 -14.07 -0.54
C GLY A 68 14.02 -14.11 0.57
N TYR A 69 13.75 -12.97 1.22
CA TYR A 69 12.61 -12.89 2.15
C TYR A 69 11.30 -13.09 1.39
N ASP A 70 10.34 -13.76 2.03
CA ASP A 70 9.03 -14.04 1.43
C ASP A 70 8.16 -12.77 1.44
N LEU A 71 8.32 -11.95 2.48
CA LEU A 71 7.55 -10.74 2.72
C LEU A 71 8.49 -9.57 3.09
N VAL A 72 8.30 -8.41 2.45
CA VAL A 72 8.97 -7.15 2.81
C VAL A 72 7.90 -6.14 3.20
N LEU A 73 7.92 -5.72 4.47
CA LEU A 73 6.93 -4.83 5.07
C LEU A 73 7.49 -3.42 5.18
N GLY A 74 6.78 -2.44 4.62
CA GLY A 74 7.03 -1.03 4.92
C GLY A 74 6.23 -0.59 6.14
N TYR A 75 6.89 -0.20 7.23
CA TYR A 75 6.26 0.48 8.36
C TYR A 75 6.50 1.99 8.27
N GLY A 76 5.47 2.72 7.86
CA GLY A 76 5.50 4.15 7.62
C GLY A 76 4.32 4.61 6.76
N GLY A 77 4.48 5.74 6.07
CA GLY A 77 3.49 6.25 5.12
C GLY A 77 3.71 5.76 3.69
N ASP A 78 2.94 6.33 2.76
CA ASP A 78 2.96 5.98 1.33
C ASP A 78 4.35 6.12 0.70
N GLY A 79 5.13 7.14 1.08
CA GLY A 79 6.51 7.30 0.63
C GLY A 79 7.45 6.16 1.10
N THR A 80 7.24 5.59 2.29
CA THR A 80 8.00 4.41 2.74
C THR A 80 7.61 3.21 1.89
N LEU A 81 6.32 3.02 1.63
CA LEU A 81 5.82 1.94 0.77
C LEU A 81 6.35 2.05 -0.66
N ASN A 82 6.33 3.24 -1.26
CA ASN A 82 6.90 3.49 -2.59
C ASN A 82 8.40 3.12 -2.66
N GLN A 83 9.17 3.45 -1.61
CA GLN A 83 10.59 3.08 -1.54
C GLN A 83 10.78 1.57 -1.40
N VAL A 84 9.96 0.90 -0.58
CA VAL A 84 9.98 -0.56 -0.46
C VAL A 84 9.65 -1.22 -1.79
N LEU A 85 8.58 -0.79 -2.47
CA LEU A 85 8.21 -1.24 -3.80
C LEU A 85 9.37 -1.10 -4.78
N ASN A 86 9.94 0.10 -4.91
CA ASN A 86 11.05 0.35 -5.83
C ASN A 86 12.30 -0.46 -5.47
N GLY A 87 12.54 -0.75 -4.19
CA GLY A 87 13.63 -1.65 -3.76
C GLY A 87 13.39 -3.09 -4.20
N VAL A 88 12.20 -3.64 -3.92
CA VAL A 88 11.83 -5.01 -4.32
C VAL A 88 11.84 -5.16 -5.85
N MET A 89 11.36 -4.16 -6.58
CA MET A 89 11.29 -4.15 -8.05
C MET A 89 12.66 -4.21 -8.74
N LYS A 90 13.77 -3.87 -8.06
CA LYS A 90 15.12 -4.02 -8.60
C LYS A 90 15.52 -5.49 -8.78
N VAL A 91 14.88 -6.41 -8.06
CA VAL A 91 15.24 -7.83 -8.02
C VAL A 91 14.36 -8.65 -8.98
N LYS A 92 14.98 -9.25 -10.02
CA LYS A 92 14.26 -9.93 -11.12
C LYS A 92 13.93 -11.40 -10.89
N LYS A 93 14.61 -12.10 -9.97
CA LYS A 93 14.53 -13.57 -9.86
C LYS A 93 13.26 -14.05 -9.13
N ARG A 94 13.12 -13.66 -7.86
CA ARG A 94 12.00 -13.98 -6.99
C ARG A 94 11.52 -12.66 -6.42
N ARG A 95 10.26 -12.32 -6.70
CA ARG A 95 9.64 -11.12 -6.14
C ARG A 95 9.11 -11.47 -4.76
N SER A 96 9.63 -10.80 -3.74
CA SER A 96 9.03 -10.81 -2.40
C SER A 96 7.64 -10.17 -2.47
N VAL A 97 6.72 -10.65 -1.65
CA VAL A 97 5.43 -9.98 -1.45
C VAL A 97 5.68 -8.69 -0.66
N ILE A 98 5.04 -7.60 -1.05
CA ILE A 98 5.13 -6.30 -0.39
C ILE A 98 3.91 -6.13 0.51
N GLY A 99 4.12 -5.68 1.74
CA GLY A 99 3.03 -5.30 2.63
C GLY A 99 3.28 -3.96 3.29
N VAL A 100 2.23 -3.41 3.90
CA VAL A 100 2.26 -2.12 4.60
C VAL A 100 1.81 -2.29 6.04
N ILE A 101 2.47 -1.58 6.95
CA ILE A 101 1.95 -1.26 8.27
C ILE A 101 1.82 0.26 8.31
N PRO A 102 0.61 0.83 8.49
CA PRO A 102 0.41 2.26 8.51
C PRO A 102 1.19 2.93 9.65
N GLY A 103 1.99 3.94 9.30
CA GLY A 103 2.78 4.73 10.24
C GLY A 103 3.12 6.13 9.72
N GLY A 104 2.40 6.57 8.68
CA GLY A 104 2.49 7.92 8.11
C GLY A 104 1.24 8.75 8.39
N THR A 105 1.17 9.95 7.82
CA THR A 105 0.00 10.84 7.97
C THR A 105 -1.19 10.37 7.13
N ALA A 106 -1.00 10.17 5.82
CA ALA A 106 -2.10 9.86 4.91
C ALA A 106 -2.39 8.35 4.84
N ASN A 107 -1.38 7.52 4.56
CA ASN A 107 -1.51 6.06 4.41
C ASN A 107 -2.59 5.70 3.38
N VAL A 108 -2.57 6.38 2.23
CA VAL A 108 -3.60 6.24 1.19
C VAL A 108 -3.74 4.81 0.73
N TRP A 109 -2.62 4.11 0.49
CA TRP A 109 -2.66 2.70 0.10
C TRP A 109 -3.39 1.86 1.13
N ALA A 110 -3.08 2.03 2.42
CA ALA A 110 -3.70 1.23 3.47
C ALA A 110 -5.22 1.44 3.53
N THR A 111 -5.68 2.69 3.42
CA THR A 111 -7.11 3.01 3.33
C THR A 111 -7.76 2.38 2.10
N GLU A 112 -7.12 2.52 0.93
CA GLU A 112 -7.57 1.99 -0.37
C GLU A 112 -7.80 0.48 -0.33
N ILE A 113 -6.98 -0.28 0.41
CA ILE A 113 -7.10 -1.74 0.53
C ILE A 113 -7.74 -2.20 1.85
N GLY A 114 -8.30 -1.28 2.65
CA GLY A 114 -9.02 -1.60 3.90
C GLY A 114 -8.14 -2.08 5.05
N VAL A 115 -6.83 -1.80 5.02
CA VAL A 115 -5.92 -2.09 6.14
C VAL A 115 -6.14 -1.08 7.27
N PRO A 116 -6.41 -1.52 8.51
CA PRO A 116 -6.58 -0.63 9.65
C PRO A 116 -5.36 0.26 9.92
N HIS A 117 -5.57 1.49 10.37
CA HIS A 117 -4.48 2.41 10.71
C HIS A 117 -3.76 2.06 12.02
N ASP A 118 -4.41 1.32 12.92
CA ASP A 118 -3.73 0.81 14.11
C ASP A 118 -2.67 -0.24 13.70
N PRO A 119 -1.39 -0.08 14.07
CA PRO A 119 -0.32 -0.97 13.60
C PRO A 119 -0.51 -2.44 13.97
N LEU A 120 -1.12 -2.76 15.12
CA LEU A 120 -1.36 -4.15 15.50
C LEU A 120 -2.51 -4.76 14.71
N LYS A 121 -3.63 -4.04 14.57
CA LYS A 121 -4.74 -4.47 13.72
C LYS A 121 -4.30 -4.61 12.26
N ALA A 122 -3.43 -3.73 11.77
CA ALA A 122 -2.84 -3.82 10.44
C ALA A 122 -2.06 -5.13 10.25
N VAL A 123 -1.25 -5.54 11.24
CA VAL A 123 -0.52 -6.81 11.18
C VAL A 123 -1.47 -8.01 11.21
N LEU A 124 -2.53 -7.97 12.01
CA LEU A 124 -3.54 -9.03 12.02
C LEU A 124 -4.22 -9.16 10.65
N ALA A 125 -4.68 -8.04 10.07
CA ALA A 125 -5.26 -8.02 8.74
C ALA A 125 -4.27 -8.47 7.65
N LEU A 126 -2.98 -8.13 7.81
CA LEU A 126 -1.91 -8.56 6.91
C LEU A 126 -1.68 -10.08 6.96
N LEU A 127 -1.84 -10.70 8.13
CA LEU A 127 -1.74 -12.15 8.27
C LEU A 127 -2.94 -12.89 7.65
N GLU A 128 -4.08 -12.22 7.53
CA GLU A 128 -5.27 -12.66 6.77
C GLU A 128 -5.30 -12.10 5.35
N SER A 129 -4.16 -11.70 4.82
CA SER A 129 -4.07 -11.21 3.45
C SER A 129 -3.60 -12.30 2.50
N GLU A 130 -4.09 -12.23 1.27
CA GLU A 130 -3.53 -12.97 0.15
C GLU A 130 -2.51 -12.13 -0.62
N ALA A 131 -1.61 -12.81 -1.31
CA ALA A 131 -0.69 -12.15 -2.24
C ALA A 131 -1.39 -11.98 -3.59
N ARG A 132 -1.69 -10.74 -3.98
CA ARG A 132 -2.19 -10.42 -5.33
C ARG A 132 -1.09 -9.80 -6.17
N THR A 133 -1.08 -10.17 -7.45
CA THR A 133 -0.18 -9.56 -8.42
C THR A 133 -0.87 -8.33 -9.01
N ILE A 134 -0.19 -7.19 -8.97
CA ILE A 134 -0.71 -5.89 -9.42
C ILE A 134 0.19 -5.27 -10.49
N ASP A 135 -0.41 -4.37 -11.25
CA ASP A 135 0.22 -3.45 -12.17
C ASP A 135 0.85 -2.31 -11.39
N ILE A 136 1.95 -1.80 -11.94
CA ILE A 136 2.72 -0.72 -11.33
C ILE A 136 2.92 0.36 -12.37
N GLY A 137 2.45 1.57 -12.05
CA GLY A 137 2.72 2.76 -12.84
C GLY A 137 4.21 3.07 -12.90
N TYR A 138 4.69 3.51 -14.05
CA TYR A 138 6.02 4.06 -14.19
C TYR A 138 6.04 5.32 -15.04
N VAL A 139 7.09 6.11 -14.84
CA VAL A 139 7.36 7.32 -15.62
C VAL A 139 8.78 7.30 -16.18
N GLU A 140 8.93 7.76 -17.42
CA GLU A 140 10.22 8.06 -18.05
C GLU A 140 10.13 9.38 -18.83
N VAL A 141 11.26 10.08 -18.99
CA VAL A 141 11.33 11.24 -19.90
C VAL A 141 11.81 10.75 -21.27
N GLN A 142 10.98 10.93 -22.28
CA GLN A 142 11.32 10.57 -23.66
C GLN A 142 12.24 11.60 -24.33
N GLY A 143 12.17 12.86 -23.91
CA GLY A 143 13.02 13.94 -24.40
C GLY A 143 12.45 15.32 -24.08
N LEU A 144 13.18 16.34 -24.55
CA LEU A 144 12.78 17.74 -24.47
C LEU A 144 12.38 18.26 -25.86
N THR A 145 11.34 19.09 -25.91
CA THR A 145 10.99 19.89 -27.08
C THR A 145 11.44 21.32 -26.82
N LEU A 146 12.42 21.79 -27.59
CA LEU A 146 13.00 23.14 -27.47
C LEU A 146 12.26 24.15 -28.36
N PRO A 147 12.25 25.44 -28.01
CA PRO A 147 11.75 26.51 -28.88
C PRO A 147 12.52 26.57 -30.22
N GLU A 148 11.85 26.96 -31.29
CA GLU A 148 12.43 27.01 -32.65
C GLU A 148 13.73 27.84 -32.75
N ALA A 149 13.85 28.93 -31.99
CA ALA A 149 15.04 29.79 -31.95
C ALA A 149 16.31 29.08 -31.43
N ASP A 150 16.15 28.07 -30.58
CA ASP A 150 17.25 27.26 -30.03
C ASP A 150 17.52 26.00 -30.87
N GLN A 151 16.55 25.54 -31.67
CA GLN A 151 16.73 24.44 -32.62
C GLN A 151 17.73 24.82 -33.72
N GLN A 152 17.69 26.08 -34.21
CA GLN A 152 18.60 26.57 -35.25
C GLN A 152 20.08 26.61 -34.82
N LYS A 153 20.39 26.77 -33.52
CA LYS A 153 21.76 26.71 -32.99
C LYS A 153 22.29 25.27 -32.86
N GLN A 154 21.42 24.25 -32.86
CA GLN A 154 21.84 22.84 -32.91
C GLN A 154 22.14 22.37 -34.34
N ASP A 155 21.57 23.02 -35.36
CA ASP A 155 21.70 22.63 -36.77
C ASP A 155 22.92 23.24 -37.48
N GLU A 156 23.72 24.09 -36.82
CA GLU A 156 25.04 24.50 -37.34
C GLU A 156 26.08 23.36 -37.18
N LYS A 157 26.00 22.45 -38.16
CA LYS A 157 26.81 21.26 -38.49
C LYS A 157 26.58 19.97 -37.66
N PRO A 158 25.57 19.16 -38.03
CA PRO A 158 25.61 17.72 -37.81
C PRO A 158 26.24 17.02 -39.03
N SER A 159 27.34 16.31 -38.80
CA SER A 159 27.85 15.31 -39.76
C SER A 159 26.80 14.22 -40.01
N GLN A 160 26.78 13.58 -41.19
CA GLN A 160 25.79 12.56 -41.57
C GLN A 160 25.67 11.36 -40.59
N LYS A 161 26.65 11.15 -39.70
CA LYS A 161 26.55 10.17 -38.59
C LYS A 161 25.59 10.60 -37.47
N SER A 162 25.40 11.90 -37.26
CA SER A 162 24.56 12.47 -36.18
C SER A 162 23.06 12.30 -36.45
N ARG A 163 22.61 12.36 -37.71
CA ARG A 163 21.19 12.12 -38.07
C ARG A 163 20.72 10.69 -37.76
N LYS A 164 21.60 9.69 -37.83
CA LYS A 164 21.29 8.31 -37.40
C LYS A 164 21.32 8.12 -35.88
N ALA A 165 22.04 8.97 -35.15
CA ALA A 165 22.07 8.96 -33.68
C ALA A 165 20.87 9.73 -33.07
N GLN A 166 20.42 10.81 -33.71
CA GLN A 166 19.25 11.59 -33.27
C GLN A 166 17.92 10.83 -33.46
N LYS A 167 17.84 9.95 -34.47
CA LYS A 167 16.72 9.01 -34.67
C LYS A 167 16.68 7.84 -33.66
N LYS A 168 17.72 7.68 -32.85
CA LYS A 168 17.72 6.79 -31.68
C LYS A 168 17.75 7.69 -30.46
N GLY A 169 16.58 8.20 -30.06
CA GLY A 169 16.43 8.98 -28.84
C GLY A 169 17.22 8.29 -27.72
N ALA A 170 18.17 9.01 -27.11
CA ALA A 170 18.95 8.51 -26.01
C ALA A 170 18.00 8.35 -24.81
N LYS A 171 17.24 7.24 -24.79
CA LYS A 171 16.28 6.91 -23.74
C LYS A 171 16.99 7.05 -22.40
N SER A 172 16.53 7.99 -21.57
CA SER A 172 16.96 8.06 -20.20
C SER A 172 16.66 6.72 -19.54
N LYS A 173 17.66 6.08 -18.93
CA LYS A 173 17.49 4.77 -18.27
C LYS A 173 16.79 4.86 -16.92
N ALA A 174 16.46 6.06 -16.45
CA ALA A 174 15.85 6.27 -15.14
C ALA A 174 14.33 6.04 -15.25
N LEU A 175 13.92 4.79 -15.00
CA LEU A 175 12.53 4.39 -14.87
C LEU A 175 12.17 4.42 -13.38
N HIS A 176 11.18 5.24 -13.02
CA HIS A 176 10.70 5.35 -11.65
C HIS A 176 9.27 4.85 -11.55
N HIS A 177 9.01 4.03 -10.54
CA HIS A 177 7.71 3.42 -10.31
C HIS A 177 6.91 4.20 -9.27
N PHE A 178 5.60 4.23 -9.45
CA PHE A 178 4.62 4.70 -8.49
C PHE A 178 3.52 3.65 -8.33
N LEU A 179 2.98 3.54 -7.12
CA LEU A 179 1.91 2.60 -6.78
C LEU A 179 0.55 3.27 -6.85
N LEU A 180 0.45 4.49 -6.35
CA LEU A 180 -0.79 5.23 -6.19
C LEU A 180 -0.98 6.16 -7.38
N MET A 181 -0.21 7.24 -7.41
CA MET A 181 -0.43 8.33 -8.37
C MET A 181 0.86 9.06 -8.70
N ALA A 182 0.87 9.68 -9.88
CA ALA A 182 1.78 10.74 -10.25
C ALA A 182 1.02 12.05 -10.46
N GLY A 183 1.67 13.18 -10.19
CA GLY A 183 1.09 14.51 -10.35
C GLY A 183 2.00 15.46 -11.13
N LEU A 184 1.40 16.32 -11.94
CA LEU A 184 2.05 17.46 -12.61
C LEU A 184 1.25 18.72 -12.29
N GLY A 185 1.86 19.71 -11.62
CA GLY A 185 1.22 20.98 -11.24
C GLY A 185 1.13 21.20 -9.72
N LEU A 186 -0.01 21.73 -9.27
CA LEU A 186 -0.41 22.07 -7.90
C LEU A 186 0.09 21.11 -6.80
N ASP A 187 0.10 19.80 -7.04
CA ASP A 187 0.52 18.80 -6.03
C ASP A 187 1.96 18.98 -5.56
N ALA A 188 2.84 19.47 -6.44
CA ALA A 188 4.23 19.72 -6.09
C ALA A 188 4.38 21.02 -5.28
N ALA A 189 3.61 22.05 -5.64
CA ALA A 189 3.61 23.36 -4.97
C ALA A 189 2.97 23.33 -3.56
N ILE A 190 1.87 22.59 -3.37
CA ILE A 190 1.22 22.43 -2.06
C ILE A 190 2.11 21.65 -1.08
N MET A 191 2.82 20.62 -1.54
CA MET A 191 3.70 19.83 -0.67
C MET A 191 4.93 20.61 -0.19
N GLU A 192 5.40 21.58 -0.98
CA GLU A 192 6.51 22.46 -0.61
C GLU A 192 6.14 23.46 0.51
N HIS A 193 4.88 23.90 0.58
CA HIS A 193 4.40 24.93 1.52
C HIS A 193 3.58 24.39 2.71
N SER A 194 3.32 23.09 2.76
CA SER A 194 2.55 22.48 3.85
C SER A 194 3.38 22.35 5.14
N SER A 195 3.22 23.32 6.04
CA SER A 195 3.76 23.26 7.41
C SER A 195 3.34 21.99 8.16
N ASP A 196 4.18 21.49 9.08
CA ASP A 196 3.94 20.24 9.82
C ASP A 196 2.66 20.25 10.68
N ALA A 197 2.11 21.43 10.96
CA ALA A 197 0.84 21.62 11.66
C ALA A 197 -0.39 21.23 10.81
N LEU A 198 -0.31 21.37 9.48
CA LEU A 198 -1.38 20.96 8.55
C LEU A 198 -1.39 19.43 8.33
N LYS A 199 -0.30 18.75 8.68
CA LYS A 199 -0.14 17.29 8.55
C LYS A 199 -0.70 16.51 9.74
N HIS A 200 -1.17 17.17 10.81
CA HIS A 200 -1.49 16.46 12.05
C HIS A 200 -2.88 16.68 12.60
N HIS A 201 -3.60 17.75 12.32
CA HIS A 201 -4.95 17.93 12.85
C HIS A 201 -5.81 18.79 11.92
N PHE A 202 -7.13 18.61 12.05
CA PHE A 202 -8.24 19.21 11.32
C PHE A 202 -8.72 18.42 10.10
N GLY A 203 -9.99 17.99 10.18
CA GLY A 203 -10.65 17.16 9.17
C GLY A 203 -10.76 17.80 7.77
N PRO A 204 -11.49 17.16 6.85
CA PRO A 204 -11.47 17.47 5.40
C PRO A 204 -11.62 18.95 5.03
N LEU A 205 -12.34 19.72 5.84
CA LEU A 205 -12.59 21.15 5.65
C LEU A 205 -11.33 22.04 5.76
N ALA A 206 -10.35 21.70 6.59
CA ALA A 206 -9.14 22.53 6.78
C ALA A 206 -8.13 22.36 5.63
N VAL A 207 -8.04 21.14 5.08
CA VAL A 207 -7.32 20.85 3.84
C VAL A 207 -7.96 21.64 2.69
N GLY A 208 -9.29 21.62 2.60
CA GLY A 208 -10.06 22.42 1.63
C GLY A 208 -9.79 23.93 1.73
N LEU A 209 -9.87 24.49 2.94
CA LEU A 209 -9.68 25.93 3.16
C LEU A 209 -8.25 26.39 2.84
N SER A 210 -7.26 25.52 3.03
CA SER A 210 -5.87 25.81 2.70
C SER A 210 -5.64 25.72 1.19
N ALA A 211 -6.22 24.74 0.50
CA ALA A 211 -6.20 24.65 -0.96
C ALA A 211 -6.83 25.89 -1.63
N VAL A 212 -7.91 26.44 -1.04
CA VAL A 212 -8.54 27.70 -1.52
C VAL A 212 -7.55 28.87 -1.48
N LYS A 213 -6.70 28.96 -0.46
CA LYS A 213 -5.75 30.07 -0.32
C LYS A 213 -4.65 30.07 -1.38
N GLU A 214 -4.34 28.91 -1.93
CA GLU A 214 -3.32 28.73 -2.98
C GLU A 214 -3.88 28.92 -4.39
N LEU A 215 -5.22 29.01 -4.56
CA LEU A 215 -5.85 29.24 -5.87
C LEU A 215 -5.30 30.44 -6.65
N PRO A 216 -4.99 31.61 -6.05
CA PRO A 216 -4.48 32.75 -6.81
C PRO A 216 -3.05 32.54 -7.35
N ALA A 217 -2.30 31.60 -6.78
CA ALA A 217 -0.96 31.23 -7.25
C ALA A 217 -0.98 30.17 -8.35
N LEU A 218 -2.17 29.61 -8.66
CA LEU A 218 -2.33 28.65 -9.73
C LEU A 218 -2.29 29.34 -11.09
N HIS A 219 -1.22 29.06 -11.83
CA HIS A 219 -1.10 29.48 -13.21
C HIS A 219 -1.38 28.29 -14.13
N PRO A 220 -2.34 28.42 -15.07
CA PRO A 220 -2.54 27.43 -16.10
C PRO A 220 -1.24 27.22 -16.89
N PHE A 221 -0.99 25.98 -17.28
CA PHE A 221 0.15 25.63 -18.13
C PHE A 221 -0.32 24.87 -19.37
N PRO A 222 0.36 25.07 -20.52
CA PRO A 222 0.02 24.37 -21.75
C PRO A 222 0.35 22.88 -21.64
N VAL A 223 -0.51 22.05 -22.23
CA VAL A 223 -0.40 20.60 -22.19
C VAL A 223 -0.76 20.00 -23.54
N GLU A 224 -0.01 18.97 -23.93
CA GLU A 224 -0.37 18.08 -25.03
C GLU A 224 -0.36 16.62 -24.54
N ILE A 225 -1.43 15.88 -24.82
CA ILE A 225 -1.59 14.47 -24.44
C ILE A 225 -1.69 13.59 -25.67
N ARG A 226 -0.92 12.51 -25.67
CA ARG A 226 -0.92 11.46 -26.69
C ARG A 226 -1.14 10.10 -26.05
N VAL A 227 -2.00 9.28 -26.63
CA VAL A 227 -2.16 7.87 -26.23
C VAL A 227 -1.37 7.01 -27.21
N CYS A 228 -0.47 6.16 -26.70
CA CYS A 228 0.48 5.40 -27.51
C CYS A 228 0.16 3.90 -27.50
N ASP A 229 -0.08 3.35 -28.68
CA ASP A 229 0.13 1.94 -28.99
C ASP A 229 1.54 1.80 -29.61
N ALA A 230 2.45 1.19 -28.87
CA ALA A 230 3.73 0.66 -29.35
C ALA A 230 4.89 1.57 -29.79
N GLU A 231 4.75 2.87 -30.14
CA GLU A 231 5.84 3.90 -30.12
C GLU A 231 5.47 5.25 -30.77
N HIS A 232 4.35 5.32 -31.51
CA HIS A 232 3.77 6.56 -32.02
C HIS A 232 2.32 6.65 -31.52
N GLY A 233 1.92 7.83 -31.05
CA GLY A 233 0.56 8.08 -30.57
C GLY A 233 0.00 9.35 -31.18
N ASP A 234 -1.28 9.31 -31.52
CA ASP A 234 -2.01 10.47 -31.98
C ASP A 234 -2.20 11.44 -30.81
N VAL A 235 -2.18 12.73 -31.12
CA VAL A 235 -2.57 13.76 -30.16
C VAL A 235 -4.06 13.64 -29.95
N VAL A 236 -4.46 13.24 -28.75
CA VAL A 236 -5.86 13.11 -28.35
C VAL A 236 -6.38 14.39 -27.71
N TRP A 237 -5.49 15.21 -27.15
CA TRP A 237 -5.89 16.44 -26.47
C TRP A 237 -4.77 17.49 -26.44
N LYS A 238 -5.15 18.76 -26.59
CA LYS A 238 -4.31 19.95 -26.36
C LYS A 238 -5.13 21.00 -25.64
N GLY A 239 -4.54 21.64 -24.64
CA GLY A 239 -5.20 22.70 -23.88
C GLY A 239 -4.32 23.24 -22.77
N GLU A 240 -4.95 23.97 -21.84
CA GLU A 240 -4.30 24.39 -20.60
C GLU A 240 -4.82 23.54 -19.43
N ALA A 241 -3.96 23.29 -18.46
CA ALA A 241 -4.32 22.59 -17.22
C ALA A 241 -3.84 23.37 -16.00
N LEU A 242 -4.56 23.21 -14.89
CA LEU A 242 -4.12 23.62 -13.55
C LEU A 242 -3.38 22.49 -12.83
N GLN A 243 -3.82 21.24 -13.09
CA GLN A 243 -3.28 20.04 -12.48
C GLN A 243 -3.54 18.86 -13.42
N ILE A 244 -2.58 17.93 -13.48
CA ILE A 244 -2.78 16.63 -14.10
C ILE A 244 -2.44 15.56 -13.05
N VAL A 245 -3.35 14.62 -12.84
CA VAL A 245 -3.15 13.46 -11.97
C VAL A 245 -3.21 12.19 -12.80
N ILE A 246 -2.19 11.37 -12.67
CA ILE A 246 -2.07 10.07 -13.31
C ILE A 246 -2.23 9.01 -12.22
N GLY A 247 -3.34 8.30 -12.22
CA GLY A 247 -3.70 7.29 -11.22
C GLY A 247 -3.40 5.87 -11.68
N ASN A 248 -2.86 5.09 -10.76
CA ASN A 248 -2.90 3.63 -10.76
C ASN A 248 -3.89 3.12 -9.67
N THR A 249 -4.25 3.98 -8.72
CA THR A 249 -5.36 3.79 -7.78
C THR A 249 -6.33 4.97 -7.82
N ARG A 250 -7.47 4.87 -7.15
CA ARG A 250 -8.63 5.75 -7.38
C ARG A 250 -8.62 7.02 -6.53
N HIS A 251 -8.08 6.95 -5.32
CA HIS A 251 -8.22 7.99 -4.32
C HIS A 251 -6.96 8.86 -4.17
N TYR A 252 -7.19 10.16 -4.24
CA TYR A 252 -6.23 11.18 -3.90
C TYR A 252 -6.42 11.62 -2.43
N ALA A 253 -5.36 11.48 -1.63
CA ALA A 253 -5.30 11.89 -0.23
C ALA A 253 -6.45 11.36 0.66
N ASN A 254 -6.98 10.16 0.39
CA ASN A 254 -8.13 9.53 1.06
C ASN A 254 -9.48 10.24 0.94
N ILE A 255 -9.54 11.39 0.26
CA ILE A 255 -10.72 12.27 0.32
C ILE A 255 -11.36 12.41 -1.04
N VAL A 256 -10.59 12.34 -2.14
CA VAL A 256 -11.12 12.62 -3.47
C VAL A 256 -10.89 11.42 -4.38
N GLN A 257 -11.95 10.88 -4.96
CA GLN A 257 -11.85 9.89 -6.04
C GLN A 257 -11.53 10.62 -7.36
N ILE A 258 -10.25 10.72 -7.70
CA ILE A 258 -9.75 11.51 -8.84
C ILE A 258 -9.60 10.69 -10.12
N THR A 259 -9.41 9.37 -10.01
CA THR A 259 -9.38 8.45 -11.16
C THR A 259 -10.33 7.28 -10.86
N PRO A 260 -11.64 7.51 -10.97
CA PRO A 260 -12.64 6.57 -10.47
C PRO A 260 -12.62 5.20 -11.16
N ASP A 261 -12.09 5.15 -12.38
CA ASP A 261 -12.05 3.95 -13.22
C ASP A 261 -10.67 3.27 -13.22
N ALA A 262 -9.76 3.68 -12.34
CA ALA A 262 -8.46 3.04 -12.18
C ALA A 262 -8.59 1.62 -11.61
N TYR A 263 -7.90 0.67 -12.25
CA TYR A 263 -7.76 -0.72 -11.83
C TYR A 263 -6.28 -1.10 -11.71
N LEU A 264 -5.97 -1.94 -10.72
CA LEU A 264 -4.60 -2.40 -10.45
C LEU A 264 -4.19 -3.62 -11.30
N ASP A 265 -5.01 -4.09 -12.22
CA ASP A 265 -4.81 -5.36 -12.92
C ASP A 265 -5.27 -5.38 -14.38
N ASP A 266 -5.42 -4.20 -14.99
CA ASP A 266 -5.94 -4.07 -16.37
C ASP A 266 -4.93 -3.60 -17.42
N GLY A 267 -3.69 -3.36 -17.02
CA GLY A 267 -2.59 -2.91 -17.86
C GLY A 267 -2.67 -1.46 -18.30
N MET A 268 -3.52 -0.64 -17.67
CA MET A 268 -3.77 0.74 -18.04
C MET A 268 -3.27 1.72 -16.97
N ILE A 269 -3.12 2.97 -17.37
CA ILE A 269 -3.04 4.12 -16.48
C ILE A 269 -4.20 5.07 -16.76
N ASP A 270 -4.69 5.71 -15.72
CA ASP A 270 -5.78 6.68 -15.78
C ASP A 270 -5.24 8.08 -15.57
N VAL A 271 -5.74 9.04 -16.35
CA VAL A 271 -5.29 10.43 -16.32
C VAL A 271 -6.50 11.34 -16.16
N CYS A 272 -6.49 12.14 -15.11
CA CYS A 272 -7.42 13.22 -14.88
C CYS A 272 -6.72 14.56 -15.11
N VAL A 273 -7.23 15.37 -16.04
CA VAL A 273 -6.79 16.75 -16.28
C VAL A 273 -7.80 17.70 -15.67
N ILE A 274 -7.35 18.56 -14.76
CA ILE A 274 -8.16 19.66 -14.21
C ILE A 274 -7.86 20.90 -15.04
N LYS A 275 -8.85 21.37 -15.79
CA LYS A 275 -8.76 22.53 -16.68
C LYS A 275 -8.88 23.83 -15.88
N PRO A 276 -8.30 24.94 -16.36
CA PRO A 276 -8.65 26.26 -15.83
C PRO A 276 -10.11 26.57 -16.15
N GLY A 277 -10.79 27.18 -15.18
CA GLY A 277 -12.14 27.70 -15.30
C GLY A 277 -12.19 29.17 -14.90
N ASP A 278 -13.37 29.78 -15.01
CA ASP A 278 -13.61 31.07 -14.35
C ASP A 278 -13.60 30.92 -12.81
N PRO A 279 -13.44 32.01 -12.03
CA PRO A 279 -13.37 31.91 -10.57
C PRO A 279 -14.57 31.21 -9.92
N LEU A 280 -15.75 31.26 -10.57
CA LEU A 280 -16.97 30.59 -10.10
C LEU A 280 -16.87 29.07 -10.29
N THR A 281 -16.44 28.59 -11.46
CA THR A 281 -16.17 27.16 -11.69
C THR A 281 -15.01 26.63 -10.85
N GLY A 282 -14.05 27.49 -10.47
CA GLY A 282 -13.03 27.15 -9.46
C GLY A 282 -13.63 26.89 -8.07
N ILE A 283 -14.60 27.69 -7.63
CA ILE A 283 -15.35 27.46 -6.39
C ILE A 283 -16.22 26.21 -6.50
N GLU A 284 -16.84 25.97 -7.65
CA GLU A 284 -17.60 24.74 -7.91
C GLU A 284 -16.72 23.49 -7.93
N GLN A 285 -15.51 23.58 -8.47
CA GLN A 285 -14.53 22.50 -8.41
C GLN A 285 -14.18 22.18 -6.95
N ILE A 286 -13.87 23.20 -6.14
CA ILE A 286 -13.56 23.02 -4.73
C ILE A 286 -14.76 22.50 -3.95
N SER A 287 -15.97 23.00 -4.23
CA SER A 287 -17.19 22.52 -3.58
C SER A 287 -17.49 21.07 -3.99
N SER A 288 -17.25 20.68 -5.24
CA SER A 288 -17.35 19.29 -5.70
C SER A 288 -16.32 18.40 -5.01
N LEU A 289 -15.07 18.84 -4.91
CA LEU A 289 -14.02 18.09 -4.19
C LEU A 289 -14.34 17.94 -2.69
N LEU A 290 -14.95 18.94 -2.05
CA LEU A 290 -15.30 18.90 -0.63
C LEU A 290 -16.62 18.16 -0.32
N LEU A 291 -17.66 18.35 -1.14
CA LEU A 291 -19.00 17.82 -0.90
C LEU A 291 -19.24 16.48 -1.60
N ARG A 292 -18.73 16.33 -2.83
CA ARG A 292 -18.93 15.14 -3.67
C ARG A 292 -17.73 14.22 -3.67
N GLN A 293 -16.59 14.66 -3.11
CA GLN A 293 -15.34 13.88 -3.10
C GLN A 293 -14.91 13.44 -4.52
N LYS A 294 -15.32 14.20 -5.53
CA LYS A 294 -15.08 13.94 -6.95
C LYS A 294 -14.85 15.26 -7.69
N PRO A 295 -13.97 15.29 -8.69
CA PRO A 295 -13.84 16.45 -9.57
C PRO A 295 -15.15 16.77 -10.31
N ASN A 296 -15.40 18.05 -10.62
CA ASN A 296 -16.54 18.44 -11.44
C ASN A 296 -16.28 18.00 -12.90
N HIS A 297 -17.25 17.33 -13.52
CA HIS A 297 -17.14 16.81 -14.90
C HIS A 297 -16.99 17.91 -15.95
N GLU A 298 -17.46 19.13 -15.69
CA GLU A 298 -17.36 20.24 -16.66
C GLU A 298 -15.94 20.80 -16.79
N THR A 299 -15.17 20.71 -15.70
CA THR A 299 -13.79 21.23 -15.59
C THR A 299 -12.74 20.12 -15.61
N THR A 300 -13.13 18.87 -15.87
CA THR A 300 -12.21 17.73 -15.95
C THR A 300 -12.30 16.95 -17.25
N GLU A 301 -11.15 16.46 -17.70
CA GLU A 301 -11.04 15.54 -18.83
C GLU A 301 -10.36 14.26 -18.35
N TYR A 302 -10.84 13.12 -18.82
CA TYR A 302 -10.32 11.81 -18.47
C TYR A 302 -9.74 11.11 -19.69
N PHE A 303 -8.57 10.51 -19.51
CA PHE A 303 -7.92 9.68 -20.51
C PHE A 303 -7.46 8.40 -19.84
N HIS A 304 -7.45 7.29 -20.58
CA HIS A 304 -6.88 6.04 -20.10
C HIS A 304 -6.18 5.31 -21.25
N GLY A 305 -5.19 4.49 -20.92
CA GLY A 305 -4.49 3.68 -21.90
C GLY A 305 -3.23 3.01 -21.34
N PRO A 306 -2.61 2.09 -22.09
CA PRO A 306 -1.46 1.34 -21.60
C PRO A 306 -0.19 2.20 -21.55
N SER A 307 -0.15 3.27 -22.33
CA SER A 307 0.95 4.23 -22.38
C SER A 307 0.43 5.59 -22.83
N ILE A 308 0.69 6.64 -22.05
CA ILE A 308 0.28 8.02 -22.32
C ILE A 308 1.52 8.91 -22.25
N VAL A 309 1.71 9.74 -23.27
CA VAL A 309 2.73 10.78 -23.27
C VAL A 309 2.08 12.12 -22.98
N ILE A 310 2.59 12.81 -21.96
CA ILE A 310 2.11 14.11 -21.49
C ILE A 310 3.26 15.10 -21.63
N SER A 311 3.06 16.11 -22.44
CA SER A 311 4.02 17.19 -22.69
C SER A 311 3.65 18.43 -21.89
N VAL A 312 4.53 18.88 -21.00
CA VAL A 312 4.32 20.07 -20.13
C VAL A 312 5.59 20.94 -20.07
N PRO A 313 5.54 22.22 -19.68
CA PRO A 313 6.73 23.03 -19.49
C PRO A 313 7.69 22.43 -18.45
N ALA A 314 9.00 22.59 -18.64
CA ALA A 314 10.03 22.06 -17.75
C ALA A 314 10.05 22.73 -16.36
N SER A 315 9.31 23.83 -16.19
CA SER A 315 9.03 24.44 -14.88
C SER A 315 7.97 23.71 -14.07
N ILE A 316 7.19 22.81 -14.67
CA ILE A 316 6.18 22.03 -13.97
C ILE A 316 6.86 20.84 -13.30
N GLU A 317 6.69 20.77 -11.99
CA GLU A 317 7.28 19.72 -11.16
C GLU A 317 6.50 18.41 -11.26
N LEU A 318 7.24 17.30 -11.17
CA LEU A 318 6.71 15.95 -11.13
C LEU A 318 6.66 15.45 -9.68
N GLN A 319 5.52 14.91 -9.27
CA GLN A 319 5.33 14.22 -8.00
C GLN A 319 5.01 12.74 -8.26
N LEU A 320 5.58 11.85 -7.43
CA LEU A 320 5.23 10.42 -7.42
C LEU A 320 4.92 9.98 -5.99
N ASP A 321 3.75 9.37 -5.75
CA ASP A 321 3.28 8.84 -4.46
C ASP A 321 3.53 9.80 -3.28
N GLY A 322 3.29 11.10 -3.48
CA GLY A 322 3.48 12.10 -2.43
C GLY A 322 4.91 12.59 -2.23
N SER A 323 5.81 12.38 -3.20
CA SER A 323 7.17 12.91 -3.15
C SER A 323 7.55 13.64 -4.44
N THR A 324 7.89 14.93 -4.33
CA THR A 324 8.42 15.73 -5.44
C THR A 324 9.73 15.15 -5.97
N LYS A 325 9.88 15.19 -7.30
CA LYS A 325 11.02 14.63 -8.01
C LYS A 325 11.77 15.73 -8.75
N ASN A 326 13.09 15.69 -8.68
CA ASN A 326 13.92 16.62 -9.43
C ASN A 326 14.00 16.18 -10.90
N LEU A 327 13.51 16.99 -11.83
CA LEU A 327 13.55 16.70 -13.26
C LEU A 327 14.95 16.28 -13.75
N LYS A 328 16.02 16.86 -13.20
CA LYS A 328 17.40 16.56 -13.61
C LYS A 328 17.78 15.09 -13.41
N ASP A 329 17.12 14.39 -12.49
CA ASP A 329 17.35 12.97 -12.23
C ASP A 329 16.81 12.07 -13.36
N TYR A 330 15.85 12.59 -14.14
CA TYR A 330 15.17 11.89 -15.22
C TYR A 330 15.73 12.25 -16.60
N LEU A 331 16.49 13.34 -16.70
CA LEU A 331 17.06 13.80 -17.96
C LEU A 331 18.37 13.08 -18.31
N SER A 332 18.53 12.79 -19.62
CA SER A 332 19.82 12.37 -20.16
C SER A 332 20.87 13.47 -19.97
N LYS A 333 22.16 13.13 -20.06
CA LYS A 333 23.24 14.14 -19.97
C LYS A 333 23.08 15.24 -21.02
N THR A 334 22.66 14.87 -22.23
CA THR A 334 22.43 15.79 -23.34
C THR A 334 21.26 16.73 -23.03
N ASP A 335 20.15 16.19 -22.53
CA ASP A 335 18.96 16.99 -22.22
C ASP A 335 19.20 17.94 -21.05
N ARG A 336 19.97 17.53 -20.03
CA ARG A 336 20.38 18.43 -18.94
C ARG A 336 21.17 19.62 -19.45
N GLN A 337 22.09 19.38 -20.39
CA GLN A 337 22.89 20.45 -20.99
C GLN A 337 22.04 21.36 -21.87
N ALA A 338 21.06 20.81 -22.60
CA ALA A 338 20.12 21.60 -23.39
C ALA A 338 19.28 22.52 -22.49
N LEU A 339 18.69 21.97 -21.42
CA LEU A 339 17.88 22.75 -20.46
C LEU A 339 18.68 23.88 -19.80
N GLN A 340 19.95 23.63 -19.45
CA GLN A 340 20.83 24.66 -18.88
C GLN A 340 21.15 25.81 -19.85
N ARG A 341 21.18 25.55 -21.16
CA ARG A 341 21.53 26.56 -22.18
C ARG A 341 20.37 27.51 -22.50
N THR A 342 19.14 26.99 -22.54
CA THR A 342 17.96 27.80 -22.88
C THR A 342 17.65 28.84 -21.81
N GLY A 343 17.97 28.57 -20.53
CA GLY A 343 17.83 29.53 -19.43
C GLY A 343 16.39 29.91 -19.05
N ASN A 344 15.40 29.57 -19.88
CA ASN A 344 13.97 29.76 -19.65
C ASN A 344 13.21 28.42 -19.71
N ASN A 345 13.00 27.82 -18.55
CA ASN A 345 12.33 26.51 -18.43
C ASN A 345 10.85 26.53 -18.83
N GLN A 346 10.19 27.69 -18.90
CA GLN A 346 8.78 27.78 -19.29
C GLN A 346 8.57 27.53 -20.80
N GLN A 347 9.61 27.72 -21.62
CA GLN A 347 9.52 27.55 -23.07
C GLN A 347 9.99 26.16 -23.54
N VAL A 348 10.64 25.39 -22.66
CA VAL A 348 11.08 24.02 -22.95
C VAL A 348 9.99 23.06 -22.49
N MET A 349 9.46 22.23 -23.39
CA MET A 349 8.49 21.20 -23.02
C MET A 349 9.22 19.89 -22.70
N VAL A 350 8.79 19.20 -21.64
CA VAL A 350 9.24 17.86 -21.26
C VAL A 350 8.19 16.87 -21.68
N ASN A 351 8.59 15.82 -22.40
CA ASN A 351 7.71 14.74 -22.81
C ASN A 351 7.83 13.59 -21.81
N TYR A 352 6.91 13.53 -20.84
CA TYR A 352 6.83 12.42 -19.90
C TYR A 352 5.99 11.30 -20.49
N ARG A 353 6.52 10.08 -20.48
CA ARG A 353 5.72 8.88 -20.76
C ARG A 353 5.36 8.22 -19.45
N PHE A 354 4.07 8.08 -19.23
CA PHE A 354 3.47 7.27 -18.18
C PHE A 354 2.93 5.99 -18.79
N ALA A 355 3.08 4.87 -18.10
CA ALA A 355 2.55 3.58 -18.53
C ALA A 355 2.45 2.62 -17.34
N ALA A 356 1.65 1.56 -17.50
CA ALA A 356 1.56 0.48 -16.53
C ALA A 356 2.52 -0.66 -16.89
N LEU A 357 3.29 -1.12 -15.91
CA LEU A 357 3.95 -2.42 -15.98
C LEU A 357 2.96 -3.48 -15.53
N SER A 358 2.40 -4.22 -16.47
CA SER A 358 1.43 -5.27 -16.14
C SER A 358 2.04 -6.35 -15.25
N ARG A 359 1.31 -6.74 -14.21
CA ARG A 359 1.63 -7.84 -13.29
C ARG A 359 3.05 -7.74 -12.71
N ALA A 360 3.42 -6.52 -12.33
CA ALA A 360 4.78 -6.14 -11.99
C ALA A 360 5.16 -6.43 -10.53
N ALA A 361 4.24 -6.34 -9.58
CA ALA A 361 4.53 -6.53 -8.17
C ALA A 361 3.52 -7.47 -7.50
N GLN A 362 3.93 -8.10 -6.39
CA GLN A 362 3.00 -8.81 -5.51
C GLN A 362 2.82 -8.00 -4.22
N VAL A 363 1.56 -7.79 -3.83
CA VAL A 363 1.18 -7.06 -2.63
C VAL A 363 0.24 -7.88 -1.77
N THR A 364 0.24 -7.63 -0.46
CA THR A 364 -0.74 -8.18 0.47
C THR A 364 -2.08 -7.45 0.34
N ILE A 365 -3.17 -8.17 0.10
CA ILE A 365 -4.54 -7.66 0.09
C ILE A 365 -5.36 -8.42 1.14
N PRO A 366 -5.96 -7.75 2.14
CA PRO A 366 -6.80 -8.40 3.15
C PRO A 366 -7.95 -9.17 2.50
N HIS A 367 -8.29 -10.36 3.03
CA HIS A 367 -9.47 -11.09 2.58
C HIS A 367 -10.79 -10.34 2.82
N THR A 368 -10.79 -9.39 3.75
CA THR A 368 -11.91 -8.47 4.02
C THR A 368 -12.05 -7.35 3.00
N TYR A 369 -11.13 -7.24 2.04
CA TYR A 369 -11.22 -6.26 0.96
C TYR A 369 -12.28 -6.67 -0.06
N HIS A 370 -13.28 -5.81 -0.22
CA HIS A 370 -14.38 -5.97 -1.19
C HIS A 370 -14.60 -4.73 -2.05
N GLY A 371 -13.57 -3.87 -2.15
CA GLY A 371 -13.63 -2.67 -2.99
C GLY A 371 -13.37 -2.96 -4.46
N ASP A 372 -13.32 -1.89 -5.23
CA ASP A 372 -13.37 -1.93 -6.70
C ASP A 372 -12.00 -1.75 -7.38
N LEU A 373 -10.87 -1.86 -6.67
CA LEU A 373 -9.53 -1.64 -7.26
C LEU A 373 -9.08 -2.73 -8.23
N PHE A 374 -9.74 -3.88 -8.21
CA PHE A 374 -9.45 -5.01 -9.09
C PHE A 374 -10.64 -5.21 -10.01
N ARG A 375 -10.39 -5.51 -11.29
CA ARG A 375 -11.50 -5.86 -12.18
C ARG A 375 -12.17 -7.12 -11.65
N GLN A 376 -13.50 -7.08 -11.59
CA GLN A 376 -14.24 -8.31 -11.41
C GLN A 376 -13.99 -9.18 -12.65
N PRO A 377 -13.69 -10.49 -12.50
CA PRO A 377 -13.58 -11.36 -13.66
C PRO A 377 -14.88 -11.26 -14.45
N LEU A 378 -14.78 -10.99 -15.75
CA LEU A 378 -15.94 -11.02 -16.64
C LEU A 378 -16.66 -12.35 -16.40
N ALA A 379 -18.00 -12.32 -16.35
CA ALA A 379 -18.82 -13.52 -16.14
C ALA A 379 -18.50 -14.66 -17.15
N GLU A 380 -17.82 -14.37 -18.25
CA GLU A 380 -17.34 -15.33 -19.24
C GLU A 380 -16.05 -16.09 -18.86
N GLU A 381 -15.25 -15.61 -17.89
CA GLU A 381 -14.08 -16.34 -17.36
C GLU A 381 -14.41 -17.28 -16.20
N LEU A 382 -15.65 -17.25 -15.70
CA LEU A 382 -16.19 -18.28 -14.84
C LEU A 382 -16.52 -19.53 -15.68
N ARG A 383 -15.48 -20.28 -16.07
CA ARG A 383 -15.67 -21.71 -16.29
C ARG A 383 -16.17 -22.30 -14.96
N PRO A 384 -17.33 -22.97 -14.91
CA PRO A 384 -17.79 -23.59 -13.69
C PRO A 384 -16.99 -24.87 -13.46
N GLU A 385 -15.76 -24.74 -12.95
CA GLU A 385 -15.07 -25.87 -12.33
C GLU A 385 -15.49 -25.93 -10.85
N ALA A 386 -16.36 -26.91 -10.58
CA ALA A 386 -16.82 -27.37 -9.26
C ALA A 386 -17.94 -26.59 -8.55
N ALA A 387 -19.07 -26.41 -9.24
CA ALA A 387 -20.38 -26.24 -8.59
C ALA A 387 -21.31 -27.41 -8.93
N GLN A 388 -20.93 -28.63 -8.56
CA GLN A 388 -21.84 -29.80 -8.47
C GLN A 388 -21.12 -30.99 -7.84
N GLN A 389 -21.21 -31.08 -6.51
CA GLN A 389 -21.44 -32.33 -5.75
C GLN A 389 -21.35 -32.02 -4.25
N ARG A 390 -22.40 -31.42 -3.70
CA ARG A 390 -22.82 -31.64 -2.30
C ARG A 390 -24.34 -31.53 -2.23
N ASN A 391 -25.02 -32.54 -2.78
CA ASN A 391 -26.38 -32.86 -2.40
C ASN A 391 -26.36 -34.25 -1.76
N GLY A 392 -26.71 -34.28 -0.48
CA GLY A 392 -27.43 -35.40 0.14
C GLY A 392 -26.63 -36.60 0.59
N THR A 393 -26.03 -36.50 1.78
CA THR A 393 -26.29 -37.48 2.84
C THR A 393 -26.53 -36.71 4.13
N HIS A 394 -27.81 -36.53 4.46
CA HIS A 394 -28.23 -36.32 5.84
C HIS A 394 -27.86 -37.59 6.61
N GLU A 395 -26.65 -37.63 7.15
CA GLU A 395 -26.43 -38.42 8.35
C GLU A 395 -27.09 -37.64 9.49
N GLN A 396 -28.18 -38.23 9.99
CA GLN A 396 -28.74 -37.90 11.29
C GLN A 396 -27.60 -37.99 12.30
N LEU A 397 -27.06 -36.84 12.71
CA LEU A 397 -26.36 -36.72 13.97
C LEU A 397 -27.38 -37.09 15.04
N GLN A 398 -27.30 -38.35 15.47
CA GLN A 398 -27.94 -38.80 16.69
C GLN A 398 -27.44 -37.88 17.79
N ASP A 399 -28.42 -37.24 18.41
CA ASP A 399 -28.33 -36.50 19.65
C ASP A 399 -27.71 -37.43 20.72
N HIS A 400 -26.38 -37.39 20.85
CA HIS A 400 -25.72 -37.85 22.06
C HIS A 400 -25.79 -36.71 23.07
N SER A 401 -26.97 -36.58 23.67
CA SER A 401 -27.15 -35.96 24.97
C SER A 401 -26.23 -36.66 25.98
N GLY A 402 -25.08 -36.05 26.23
CA GLY A 402 -24.07 -36.56 27.15
C GLY A 402 -22.75 -35.79 27.10
N GLU A 403 -22.75 -34.47 26.90
CA GLU A 403 -21.57 -33.67 27.23
C GLU A 403 -21.55 -33.46 28.75
N ASP A 404 -20.80 -34.32 29.45
CA ASP A 404 -20.23 -33.97 30.74
C ASP A 404 -19.45 -32.67 30.53
N THR A 405 -20.06 -31.53 30.87
CA THR A 405 -19.38 -30.24 30.90
C THR A 405 -18.31 -30.37 31.97
N GLN A 406 -17.07 -30.65 31.56
CA GLN A 406 -15.93 -30.71 32.47
C GLN A 406 -15.76 -29.33 33.09
N ARG A 407 -16.28 -29.18 34.30
CA ARG A 407 -16.26 -27.94 35.05
C ARG A 407 -15.02 -27.98 35.95
N GLU A 408 -14.11 -27.06 35.71
CA GLU A 408 -12.89 -26.93 36.49
C GLU A 408 -13.19 -26.50 37.93
N SER A 409 -12.33 -26.90 38.87
CA SER A 409 -12.56 -26.60 40.28
C SER A 409 -12.46 -25.10 40.56
N PRO A 410 -13.28 -24.54 41.47
CA PRO A 410 -13.23 -23.12 41.84
C PRO A 410 -11.84 -22.69 42.33
N GLU A 411 -11.13 -23.57 43.03
CA GLU A 411 -9.75 -23.36 43.50
C GLU A 411 -8.77 -23.16 42.34
N ARG A 412 -8.94 -23.92 41.25
CA ARG A 412 -8.09 -23.81 40.07
C ARG A 412 -8.38 -22.55 39.27
N ILE A 413 -9.65 -22.14 39.18
CA ILE A 413 -10.03 -20.85 38.60
C ILE A 413 -9.45 -19.69 39.42
N SER A 414 -9.54 -19.74 40.75
CA SER A 414 -8.93 -18.75 41.64
C SER A 414 -7.41 -18.69 41.45
N THR A 415 -6.74 -19.84 41.36
CA THR A 415 -5.29 -19.91 41.09
C THR A 415 -4.94 -19.27 39.75
N LEU A 416 -5.72 -19.53 38.68
CA LEU A 416 -5.52 -18.92 37.37
C LEU A 416 -5.72 -17.39 37.42
N LEU A 417 -6.73 -16.90 38.11
CA LEU A 417 -6.97 -15.45 38.30
C LEU A 417 -5.83 -14.77 39.07
N GLU A 418 -5.27 -15.46 40.08
CA GLU A 418 -4.18 -14.93 40.89
C GLU A 418 -2.83 -14.94 40.16
N GLN A 419 -2.50 -16.02 39.46
CA GLN A 419 -1.16 -16.24 38.90
C GLN A 419 -1.07 -15.97 37.39
N GLY A 420 -2.20 -16.01 36.69
CA GLY A 420 -2.28 -15.77 35.26
C GLY A 420 -2.01 -14.31 34.89
N ARG A 421 -1.67 -14.09 33.62
CA ARG A 421 -1.42 -12.74 33.10
C ARG A 421 -2.74 -12.14 32.67
N GLN A 422 -3.10 -11.00 33.24
CA GLN A 422 -4.23 -10.21 32.77
C GLN A 422 -3.85 -9.55 31.45
N VAL A 423 -4.63 -9.81 30.41
CA VAL A 423 -4.42 -9.31 29.06
C VAL A 423 -5.66 -8.54 28.64
N SER A 424 -5.46 -7.31 28.16
CA SER A 424 -6.49 -6.59 27.40
C SER A 424 -6.34 -6.95 25.92
N VAL A 425 -7.39 -7.49 25.33
CA VAL A 425 -7.41 -7.96 23.94
C VAL A 425 -7.43 -6.77 22.98
N THR A 426 -6.54 -6.81 21.98
CA THR A 426 -6.55 -5.87 20.84
C THR A 426 -7.22 -6.48 19.62
N GLY A 427 -7.04 -7.79 19.41
CA GLY A 427 -7.68 -8.52 18.34
C GLY A 427 -7.40 -10.02 18.40
N VAL A 428 -8.28 -10.78 17.75
CA VAL A 428 -8.20 -12.24 17.66
C VAL A 428 -8.15 -12.64 16.19
N LEU A 429 -7.26 -13.58 15.88
CA LEU A 429 -6.97 -14.03 14.52
C LEU A 429 -7.02 -15.56 14.46
N PRO A 430 -8.00 -16.18 13.78
CA PRO A 430 -7.97 -17.61 13.49
C PRO A 430 -6.79 -17.97 12.56
N GLN A 431 -6.24 -19.17 12.67
CA GLN A 431 -5.18 -19.64 11.77
C GLN A 431 -5.78 -20.46 10.61
N PRO A 432 -5.68 -20.00 9.35
CA PRO A 432 -6.38 -20.62 8.22
C PRO A 432 -5.93 -22.06 7.93
N ASP A 433 -4.66 -22.38 8.19
CA ASP A 433 -4.09 -23.71 7.95
C ASP A 433 -4.29 -24.68 9.13
N GLN A 434 -4.83 -24.22 10.26
CA GLN A 434 -4.89 -24.98 11.52
C GLN A 434 -6.22 -24.75 12.23
N VAL A 435 -7.17 -25.67 12.02
CA VAL A 435 -8.47 -25.69 12.71
C VAL A 435 -8.22 -25.65 14.22
N HIS A 436 -8.97 -24.84 14.97
CA HIS A 436 -8.84 -24.59 16.43
C HIS A 436 -7.64 -23.74 16.89
N HIS A 437 -6.75 -23.31 16.01
CA HIS A 437 -5.62 -22.46 16.39
C HIS A 437 -5.95 -20.97 16.23
N TYR A 438 -5.59 -20.17 17.23
CA TYR A 438 -5.83 -18.73 17.26
C TYR A 438 -4.59 -17.95 17.72
N ILE A 439 -4.45 -16.74 17.21
CA ILE A 439 -3.53 -15.73 17.72
C ILE A 439 -4.35 -14.61 18.35
N ILE A 440 -4.09 -14.31 19.62
CA ILE A 440 -4.69 -13.16 20.31
C ILE A 440 -3.60 -12.12 20.50
N ALA A 441 -3.74 -10.96 19.88
CA ALA A 441 -2.90 -9.80 20.15
C ALA A 441 -3.48 -9.03 21.35
N GLY A 442 -2.64 -8.58 22.25
CA GLY A 442 -3.09 -7.80 23.40
C GLY A 442 -1.97 -7.21 24.22
N THR A 443 -2.33 -6.58 25.33
CA THR A 443 -1.39 -5.97 26.28
C THR A 443 -1.52 -6.59 27.66
N VAL A 444 -0.38 -6.99 28.25
CA VAL A 444 -0.31 -7.41 29.65
C VAL A 444 -0.14 -6.18 30.52
N HIS A 445 -0.97 -6.04 31.56
CA HIS A 445 -0.81 -5.02 32.59
C HIS A 445 0.04 -5.58 33.74
N LYS A 446 1.14 -4.91 34.08
CA LYS A 446 1.93 -5.29 35.28
C LYS A 446 1.22 -4.77 36.53
N ARG A 447 0.96 -5.68 37.48
CA ARG A 447 0.38 -5.33 38.78
C ARG A 447 1.30 -4.37 39.53
N GLY A 448 0.74 -3.24 39.99
CA GLY A 448 1.41 -2.30 40.90
C GLY A 448 2.27 -1.20 40.26
N THR A 449 2.60 -1.28 38.97
CA THR A 449 3.45 -0.28 38.29
C THR A 449 2.73 0.54 37.22
N GLY A 450 1.53 0.12 36.78
CA GLY A 450 0.80 0.75 35.66
C GLY A 450 1.39 0.45 34.28
N ASP A 451 2.65 -0.01 34.21
CA ASP A 451 3.31 -0.46 32.98
C ASP A 451 2.49 -1.51 32.21
N THR A 452 2.41 -1.32 30.90
CA THR A 452 1.86 -2.30 29.97
C THR A 452 2.95 -2.89 29.09
N GLN A 453 2.76 -4.13 28.64
CA GLN A 453 3.67 -4.78 27.72
C GLN A 453 2.88 -5.52 26.63
N PRO A 454 3.17 -5.30 25.34
CA PRO A 454 2.49 -6.01 24.27
C PRO A 454 2.86 -7.49 24.29
N VAL A 455 1.87 -8.34 23.98
CA VAL A 455 2.00 -9.78 23.85
C VAL A 455 1.19 -10.31 22.68
N ALA A 456 1.61 -11.46 22.17
CA ALA A 456 0.78 -12.29 21.30
C ALA A 456 0.59 -13.64 21.98
N ILE A 457 -0.63 -14.17 21.97
CA ILE A 457 -0.96 -15.44 22.61
C ILE A 457 -1.24 -16.44 21.50
N GLN A 458 -0.57 -17.59 21.53
CA GLN A 458 -0.87 -18.73 20.69
C GLN A 458 -1.79 -19.67 21.45
N VAL A 459 -2.99 -19.85 20.92
CA VAL A 459 -3.94 -20.89 21.31
C VAL A 459 -3.83 -22.01 20.31
N ILE A 460 -3.63 -23.23 20.81
CA ILE A 460 -3.46 -24.46 20.03
C ILE A 460 -4.41 -25.53 20.55
N ASP A 461 -4.48 -26.69 19.90
CA ASP A 461 -5.38 -27.79 20.28
C ASP A 461 -5.33 -28.18 21.77
N GLN A 462 -4.16 -28.08 22.40
CA GLN A 462 -3.97 -28.45 23.82
C GLN A 462 -4.29 -27.31 24.80
N THR A 463 -4.69 -26.13 24.32
CA THR A 463 -5.06 -25.00 25.18
C THR A 463 -6.46 -25.21 25.76
N CYS A 464 -6.57 -25.21 27.08
CA CYS A 464 -7.87 -25.25 27.76
C CYS A 464 -8.48 -23.84 27.82
N ILE A 465 -9.71 -23.69 27.34
CA ILE A 465 -10.41 -22.39 27.32
C ILE A 465 -11.60 -22.49 28.27
N LEU A 466 -11.64 -21.60 29.25
CA LEU A 466 -12.57 -21.63 30.36
C LEU A 466 -13.32 -20.31 30.44
N ARG A 467 -14.60 -20.35 30.80
CA ARG A 467 -15.31 -19.17 31.30
C ARG A 467 -14.94 -18.92 32.76
N HIS A 468 -15.13 -17.69 33.24
CA HIS A 468 -15.04 -17.38 34.67
C HIS A 468 -15.89 -18.28 35.60
N THR A 469 -16.94 -18.92 35.06
CA THR A 469 -17.79 -19.89 35.77
C THR A 469 -17.17 -21.27 35.97
N GLY A 470 -15.99 -21.51 35.39
CA GLY A 470 -15.27 -22.79 35.36
C GLY A 470 -15.68 -23.73 34.22
N GLU A 471 -16.61 -23.30 33.37
CA GLU A 471 -17.07 -24.07 32.21
C GLU A 471 -16.04 -24.06 31.09
N GLN A 472 -15.64 -25.23 30.61
CA GLN A 472 -14.78 -25.35 29.43
C GLN A 472 -15.59 -25.10 28.14
N VAL A 473 -15.04 -24.29 27.25
CA VAL A 473 -15.67 -23.91 25.98
C VAL A 473 -14.76 -24.21 24.79
N ALA A 474 -15.37 -24.38 23.62
CA ALA A 474 -14.65 -24.60 22.38
C ALA A 474 -13.84 -23.36 21.94
N PRO A 475 -12.72 -23.53 21.21
CA PRO A 475 -11.90 -22.42 20.71
C PRO A 475 -12.62 -21.38 19.87
N VAL A 476 -13.73 -21.74 19.22
CA VAL A 476 -14.56 -20.79 18.46
C VAL A 476 -15.09 -19.65 19.32
N ALA A 477 -15.29 -19.86 20.63
CA ALA A 477 -15.74 -18.81 21.56
C ALA A 477 -14.75 -17.65 21.70
N LEU A 478 -13.48 -17.83 21.29
CA LEU A 478 -12.49 -16.74 21.28
C LEU A 478 -12.80 -15.69 20.20
N GLN A 479 -13.58 -16.02 19.18
CA GLN A 479 -13.98 -15.07 18.14
C GLN A 479 -14.94 -13.99 18.68
N ASP A 480 -15.62 -14.28 19.79
CA ASP A 480 -16.54 -13.34 20.44
C ASP A 480 -15.82 -12.30 21.32
N LEU A 481 -14.49 -12.42 21.48
CA LEU A 481 -13.70 -11.46 22.24
C LEU A 481 -13.58 -10.15 21.44
N HIS A 482 -14.22 -9.10 21.97
CA HIS A 482 -14.12 -7.75 21.44
C HIS A 482 -12.85 -7.05 21.92
N GLU A 483 -12.47 -5.98 21.23
CA GLU A 483 -11.39 -5.10 21.65
C GLU A 483 -11.63 -4.54 23.05
N GLY A 484 -10.60 -4.58 23.90
CA GLY A 484 -10.66 -4.18 25.29
C GLY A 484 -11.10 -5.31 26.24
N ALA A 485 -11.60 -6.45 25.72
CA ALA A 485 -11.97 -7.60 26.56
C ALA A 485 -10.80 -8.01 27.45
N ALA A 486 -11.08 -8.24 28.73
CA ALA A 486 -10.09 -8.64 29.72
C ALA A 486 -10.10 -10.17 29.85
N ILE A 487 -8.96 -10.80 29.53
CA ILE A 487 -8.77 -12.25 29.64
C ILE A 487 -7.62 -12.55 30.59
N VAL A 488 -7.59 -13.77 31.12
CA VAL A 488 -6.45 -14.25 31.92
C VAL A 488 -5.78 -15.42 31.24
N VAL A 489 -4.46 -15.31 31.03
CA VAL A 489 -3.70 -16.30 30.25
C VAL A 489 -2.59 -16.91 31.08
N ALA A 490 -2.60 -18.23 31.19
CA ALA A 490 -1.52 -19.04 31.71
C ALA A 490 -0.75 -19.71 30.57
N GLY A 491 0.58 -19.79 30.71
CA GLY A 491 1.41 -20.36 29.66
C GLY A 491 2.85 -19.87 29.68
N LYS A 492 3.67 -20.45 28.80
CA LYS A 492 5.11 -20.14 28.68
C LYS A 492 5.29 -18.93 27.77
N LYS A 493 5.93 -17.88 28.29
CA LYS A 493 6.26 -16.66 27.52
C LYS A 493 7.67 -16.77 26.92
N SER A 494 7.80 -16.46 25.64
CA SER A 494 9.08 -16.39 24.93
C SER A 494 9.75 -15.01 25.07
N LYS A 495 11.01 -14.90 24.64
CA LYS A 495 11.74 -13.61 24.59
C LYS A 495 11.14 -12.60 23.61
N ARG A 496 10.32 -13.05 22.65
CA ARG A 496 9.60 -12.20 21.70
C ARG A 496 8.19 -11.85 22.17
N ASN A 497 7.90 -12.02 23.46
CA ASN A 497 6.59 -11.75 24.06
C ASN A 497 5.42 -12.60 23.50
N VAL A 498 5.73 -13.73 22.88
CA VAL A 498 4.72 -14.73 22.51
C VAL A 498 4.44 -15.63 23.72
N ILE A 499 3.17 -15.80 24.09
CA ILE A 499 2.71 -16.71 25.14
C ILE A 499 2.11 -17.94 24.46
N LEU A 500 2.72 -19.11 24.65
CA LEU A 500 2.08 -20.37 24.31
C LEU A 500 1.11 -20.73 25.43
N ALA A 501 -0.19 -20.57 25.17
CA ALA A 501 -1.22 -20.70 26.20
C ALA A 501 -1.45 -22.16 26.57
N THR A 502 -1.45 -22.43 27.87
CA THR A 502 -1.97 -23.69 28.42
C THR A 502 -3.43 -23.51 28.84
N HIS A 503 -3.77 -22.33 29.37
CA HIS A 503 -5.14 -21.98 29.74
C HIS A 503 -5.46 -20.54 29.33
N VAL A 504 -6.68 -20.31 28.85
CA VAL A 504 -7.26 -19.00 28.60
C VAL A 504 -8.58 -18.91 29.35
N LEU A 505 -8.71 -17.93 30.24
CA LEU A 505 -9.94 -17.62 30.95
C LEU A 505 -10.59 -16.40 30.30
N ILE A 506 -11.84 -16.54 29.86
CA ILE A 506 -12.64 -15.53 29.15
C ILE A 506 -13.93 -15.16 29.88
#